data_AF-A0A1C4WFQ2-F1
#
_entry.id   AF-A0A1C4WFQ2-F1
#
_cell.length_a   1.000
_cell.length_b   1.000
_cell.length_c   1.000
_cell.angle_alpha   90.00
_cell.angle_beta   90.00
_cell.angle_gamma   90.00
#
_symmetry.space_group_name_H-M   'P 1'
#
loop_
_entity.id
_entity.type
_entity.pdbx_description
1 polymer ?
#
loop_
_entity_poly.entity_id
_entity_poly.type
_entity_poly.pdbx_seq_one_letter_code
_entity_poly.pdbx_strand_id
1 'polypeptide(L)'
;MTSDDGGAVTWWQCEPRRLARDKADVGEWFPGLQWVNEGAGGWVGRLPRWPFDRPEPAGLRVLVGEEGLEAALVYGHAYPMVAPLIYPRDPRPGIAQRTDHKWHVNGNGSLCLLQDDATWNGRGSVLDLLLKAAGWRVEYALIKAGVIEAMTLHGIVDDAQSDHLIAVAAEAIEDSGDQQAKRELGGAS
;
A
#
# COMPACT_ATOMS: atom_id res chain seq x y z
N MET A 1 -1.72 44.86 10.16
CA MET A 1 -1.40 44.69 8.72
C MET A 1 -0.16 43.84 8.65
N THR A 2 -0.32 42.52 8.61
CA THR A 2 0.77 41.58 8.36
C THR A 2 0.89 41.43 6.85
N SER A 3 2.09 41.69 6.34
CA SER A 3 2.46 41.56 4.94
C SER A 3 2.05 40.18 4.40
N ASP A 4 1.27 40.21 3.33
CA ASP A 4 0.85 39.05 2.55
C ASP A 4 2.02 38.69 1.62
N ASP A 5 2.94 37.85 2.11
CA ASP A 5 3.95 37.24 1.25
C ASP A 5 3.22 36.23 0.36
N GLY A 6 2.96 36.61 -0.90
CA GLY A 6 2.20 35.87 -1.91
C GLY A 6 2.77 34.49 -2.28
N GLY A 7 2.83 33.59 -1.31
CA GLY A 7 3.09 32.18 -1.49
C GLY A 7 1.88 31.49 -2.11
N ALA A 8 2.13 30.39 -2.83
CA ALA A 8 1.06 29.58 -3.39
C ALA A 8 0.13 29.08 -2.28
N VAL A 9 -1.17 29.37 -2.41
CA VAL A 9 -2.19 28.88 -1.48
C VAL A 9 -2.24 27.36 -1.57
N THR A 10 -2.13 26.68 -0.42
CA THR A 10 -2.22 25.22 -0.35
C THR A 10 -3.68 24.78 -0.35
N TRP A 11 -3.94 23.56 -0.81
CA TRP A 11 -5.32 23.05 -0.86
C TRP A 11 -5.98 23.03 0.52
N TRP A 12 -5.23 22.75 1.59
CA TRP A 12 -5.77 22.69 2.94
C TRP A 12 -6.05 24.07 3.56
N GLN A 13 -5.54 25.16 2.98
CA GLN A 13 -5.98 26.50 3.34
C GLN A 13 -7.38 26.77 2.77
N CYS A 14 -7.67 26.25 1.58
CA CYS A 14 -8.99 26.32 0.95
C CYS A 14 -9.99 25.32 1.56
N GLU A 15 -9.52 24.12 1.92
CA GLU A 15 -10.32 22.99 2.39
C GLU A 15 -9.87 22.48 3.79
N PRO A 16 -9.84 23.33 4.84
CA PRO A 16 -9.26 22.98 6.13
C PRO A 16 -10.03 21.86 6.85
N ARG A 17 -11.35 21.76 6.62
CA ARG A 17 -12.19 20.68 7.16
C ARG A 17 -11.79 19.33 6.58
N ARG A 18 -11.40 19.30 5.30
CA ARG A 18 -10.96 18.05 4.67
C ARG A 18 -9.64 17.59 5.26
N LEU A 19 -8.68 18.49 5.47
CA LEU A 19 -7.44 18.13 6.16
C LEU A 19 -7.68 17.64 7.58
N ALA A 20 -8.57 18.29 8.34
CA ALA A 20 -8.90 17.87 9.69
C ALA A 20 -9.49 16.45 9.73
N ARG A 21 -10.39 16.13 8.79
CA ARG A 21 -10.94 14.78 8.62
C ARG A 21 -9.83 13.77 8.31
N ASP A 22 -9.03 14.01 7.26
CA ASP A 22 -7.97 13.10 6.87
C ASP A 22 -6.97 12.85 8.01
N LYS A 23 -6.66 13.88 8.81
CA LYS A 23 -5.79 13.73 10.00
C LYS A 23 -6.41 12.88 11.10
N ALA A 24 -7.71 13.05 11.37
CA ALA A 24 -8.41 12.24 12.36
C ALA A 24 -8.47 10.77 11.90
N ASP A 25 -8.96 10.56 10.68
CA ASP A 25 -9.14 9.24 10.07
C ASP A 25 -7.80 8.48 10.03
N VAL A 26 -6.74 9.08 9.46
CA VAL A 26 -5.42 8.44 9.33
C VAL A 26 -4.75 8.25 10.69
N GLY A 27 -4.86 9.21 11.59
CA GLY A 27 -4.26 9.13 12.92
C GLY A 27 -4.86 8.01 13.78
N GLU A 28 -6.15 7.71 13.61
CA GLU A 28 -6.84 6.63 14.30
C GLU A 28 -6.49 5.25 13.71
N TRP A 29 -6.57 5.10 12.38
CA TRP A 29 -6.43 3.79 11.72
C TRP A 29 -4.99 3.40 11.41
N PHE A 30 -4.11 4.38 11.19
CA PHE A 30 -2.75 4.16 10.75
C PHE A 30 -1.77 5.00 11.57
N PRO A 31 -1.63 4.75 12.88
CA PRO A 31 -0.78 5.55 13.78
C PRO A 31 0.71 5.50 13.41
N GLY A 32 1.14 4.54 12.58
CA GLY A 32 2.48 4.47 12.03
C GLY A 32 2.77 5.46 10.91
N LEU A 33 1.77 6.22 10.44
CA LEU A 33 1.92 7.25 9.42
C LEU A 33 2.10 8.64 10.04
N GLN A 34 3.07 9.38 9.52
CA GLN A 34 3.39 10.73 9.96
C GLN A 34 3.00 11.74 8.88
N TRP A 35 2.27 12.78 9.28
CA TRP A 35 1.93 13.90 8.40
C TRP A 35 3.18 14.70 8.03
N VAL A 36 3.37 14.94 6.74
CA VAL A 36 4.43 15.79 6.17
C VAL A 36 3.81 17.06 5.63
N ASN A 37 4.24 18.20 6.15
CA ASN A 37 3.69 19.52 5.81
C ASN A 37 4.52 20.26 4.75
N GLU A 38 4.87 19.58 3.66
CA GLU A 38 5.68 20.13 2.56
C GLU A 38 4.89 20.09 1.24
N GLY A 39 4.95 21.16 0.45
CA GLY A 39 4.20 21.25 -0.81
C GLY A 39 2.69 21.13 -0.61
N ALA A 40 2.06 20.19 -1.29
CA ALA A 40 0.65 19.83 -1.08
C ALA A 40 0.45 18.81 0.06
N GLY A 41 1.52 18.47 0.79
CA GLY A 41 1.57 17.58 1.95
C GLY A 41 1.33 16.11 1.64
N GLY A 42 1.33 15.32 2.70
CA GLY A 42 1.23 13.87 2.57
C GLY A 42 1.45 13.15 3.89
N TRP A 43 1.59 11.84 3.78
CA TRP A 43 1.89 10.95 4.88
C TRP A 43 3.03 10.01 4.49
N VAL A 44 3.92 9.73 5.43
CA VAL A 44 4.99 8.75 5.27
C VAL A 44 5.03 7.82 6.47
N GLY A 45 5.32 6.55 6.24
CA GLY A 45 5.48 5.59 7.32
C GLY A 45 5.07 4.19 6.90
N ARG A 46 4.78 3.36 7.89
CA ARG A 46 4.47 1.95 7.68
C ARG A 46 3.01 1.65 7.97
N LEU A 47 2.36 1.01 7.01
CA LEU A 47 1.03 0.45 7.16
C LEU A 47 1.09 -0.86 7.95
N PRO A 48 0.06 -1.20 8.73
CA PRO A 48 -0.07 -2.52 9.35
C PRO A 48 -0.03 -3.61 8.29
N ARG A 49 0.47 -4.79 8.68
CA ARG A 49 0.49 -5.97 7.82
C ARG A 49 -0.92 -6.43 7.42
N TRP A 50 -1.87 -6.30 8.33
CA TRP A 50 -3.25 -6.74 8.14
C TRP A 50 -4.24 -5.76 8.81
N PRO A 51 -4.60 -4.65 8.15
CA PRO A 51 -5.53 -3.65 8.70
C PRO A 51 -7.01 -3.92 8.36
N PHE A 52 -7.36 -5.15 7.97
CA PHE A 52 -8.71 -5.49 7.50
C PHE A 52 -9.62 -5.92 8.65
N ASP A 53 -10.93 -5.71 8.48
CA ASP A 53 -11.96 -6.09 9.45
C ASP A 53 -12.29 -7.60 9.36
N ARG A 54 -11.25 -8.43 9.41
CA ARG A 54 -11.34 -9.89 9.41
C ARG A 54 -10.05 -10.53 9.98
N PRO A 55 -10.12 -11.77 10.49
CA PRO A 55 -8.96 -12.42 11.09
C PRO A 55 -7.75 -12.49 10.15
N GLU A 56 -6.55 -12.31 10.70
CA GLU A 56 -5.30 -12.48 9.96
C GLU A 56 -5.16 -13.95 9.50
N PRO A 57 -4.94 -14.23 8.20
CA PRO A 57 -4.75 -15.58 7.70
C PRO A 57 -3.46 -16.22 8.21
N ALA A 58 -3.50 -17.54 8.41
CA ALA A 58 -2.31 -18.31 8.76
C ALA A 58 -1.23 -18.15 7.68
N GLY A 59 0.03 -18.08 8.10
CA GLY A 59 1.17 -17.97 7.19
C GLY A 59 1.46 -16.56 6.67
N LEU A 60 0.62 -15.55 6.96
CA LEU A 60 0.85 -14.18 6.47
C LEU A 60 2.23 -13.66 6.85
N ARG A 61 2.64 -13.87 8.11
CA ARG A 61 3.96 -13.47 8.60
C ARG A 61 5.12 -14.14 7.87
N VAL A 62 4.97 -15.38 7.43
CA VAL A 62 5.97 -16.08 6.62
C VAL A 62 6.04 -15.45 5.23
N LEU A 63 4.88 -15.13 4.65
CA LEU A 63 4.77 -14.58 3.31
C LEU A 63 5.30 -13.14 3.19
N VAL A 64 4.93 -12.26 4.12
CA VAL A 64 5.24 -10.82 4.05
C VAL A 64 6.19 -10.32 5.13
N GLY A 65 6.53 -11.14 6.11
CA GLY A 65 7.38 -10.78 7.24
C GLY A 65 6.61 -10.22 8.44
N GLU A 66 7.37 -9.70 9.41
CA GLU A 66 6.81 -9.09 10.62
C GLU A 66 6.08 -7.77 10.35
N GLU A 67 6.51 -7.08 9.30
CA GLU A 67 6.15 -5.70 9.03
C GLU A 67 5.27 -5.57 7.79
N GLY A 68 4.39 -4.56 7.77
CA GLY A 68 3.55 -4.24 6.61
C GLY A 68 4.28 -3.40 5.56
N LEU A 69 3.51 -2.64 4.78
CA LEU A 69 4.03 -1.82 3.67
C LEU A 69 4.62 -0.49 4.17
N GLU A 70 5.88 -0.20 3.87
CA GLU A 70 6.36 1.18 3.95
C GLU A 70 5.87 1.96 2.73
N ALA A 71 5.17 3.07 2.96
CA ALA A 71 4.52 3.84 1.90
C ALA A 71 4.64 5.36 2.11
N ALA A 72 4.46 6.09 1.01
CA ALA A 72 4.20 7.53 1.01
C ALA A 72 2.89 7.83 0.29
N LEU A 73 1.93 8.42 1.01
CA LEU A 73 0.72 9.02 0.44
C LEU A 73 1.02 10.49 0.15
N VAL A 74 0.95 10.90 -1.11
CA VAL A 74 1.31 12.24 -1.56
C VAL A 74 0.08 12.92 -2.15
N TYR A 75 -0.33 14.03 -1.55
CA TYR A 75 -1.41 14.85 -2.11
C TYR A 75 -0.88 15.73 -3.25
N GLY A 76 -1.74 15.98 -4.24
CA GLY A 76 -1.53 17.03 -5.23
C GLY A 76 -2.21 18.34 -4.83
N HIS A 77 -1.81 19.46 -5.42
CA HIS A 77 -2.45 20.75 -5.16
C HIS A 77 -3.93 20.80 -5.57
N ALA A 78 -4.39 19.88 -6.42
CA ALA A 78 -5.79 19.74 -6.82
C ALA A 78 -6.62 18.84 -5.88
N TYR A 79 -6.04 18.32 -4.79
CA TYR A 79 -6.80 17.58 -3.79
C TYR A 79 -7.84 18.51 -3.11
N PRO A 80 -9.07 18.04 -2.79
CA PRO A 80 -9.58 16.69 -2.94
C PRO A 80 -10.20 16.38 -4.31
N MET A 81 -10.17 17.27 -5.29
CA MET A 81 -10.78 17.00 -6.60
C MET A 81 -10.04 15.90 -7.38
N VAL A 82 -8.72 15.79 -7.19
CA VAL A 82 -7.89 14.71 -7.73
C VAL A 82 -7.39 13.83 -6.58
N ALA A 83 -7.42 12.51 -6.77
CA ALA A 83 -6.95 11.55 -5.79
C ALA A 83 -5.46 11.75 -5.47
N PRO A 84 -5.04 11.51 -4.22
CA PRO A 84 -3.62 11.45 -3.89
C PRO A 84 -2.98 10.19 -4.48
N LEU A 85 -1.66 10.19 -4.58
CA LEU A 85 -0.87 9.06 -5.06
C LEU A 85 -0.25 8.31 -3.89
N ILE A 86 -0.22 6.98 -3.94
CA ILE A 86 0.51 6.16 -2.97
C ILE A 86 1.73 5.55 -3.63
N TYR A 87 2.90 5.76 -3.04
CA TYR A 87 4.17 5.19 -3.47
C TYR A 87 4.64 4.14 -2.46
N PRO A 88 4.78 2.86 -2.87
CA PRO A 88 5.40 1.84 -2.05
C PRO A 88 6.92 2.09 -1.99
N ARG A 89 7.48 2.06 -0.77
CA ARG A 89 8.90 2.27 -0.50
C ARG A 89 9.60 0.97 -0.16
N ASP A 90 8.92 0.08 0.55
CA ASP A 90 9.44 -1.24 0.91
C ASP A 90 8.28 -2.27 0.93
N PRO A 91 8.19 -3.18 -0.07
CA PRO A 91 9.10 -3.33 -1.20
C PRO A 91 8.90 -2.23 -2.25
N ARG A 92 9.99 -1.79 -2.88
CA ARG A 92 9.95 -0.83 -4.01
C ARG A 92 9.79 -1.57 -5.35
N PRO A 93 8.75 -1.30 -6.14
CA PRO A 93 8.60 -1.88 -7.47
C PRO A 93 9.74 -1.46 -8.41
N GLY A 94 10.36 -2.45 -9.04
CA GLY A 94 11.35 -2.26 -10.11
C GLY A 94 10.72 -1.85 -11.43
N ILE A 95 11.55 -1.62 -12.46
CA ILE A 95 11.09 -1.12 -13.77
C ILE A 95 10.12 -2.09 -14.44
N ALA A 96 10.43 -3.40 -14.45
CA ALA A 96 9.58 -4.42 -15.07
C ALA A 96 8.16 -4.48 -14.46
N GLN A 97 8.03 -4.13 -13.18
CA GLN A 97 6.74 -4.13 -12.48
C GLN A 97 5.91 -2.88 -12.81
N ARG A 98 6.53 -1.81 -13.31
CA ARG A 98 5.87 -0.56 -13.72
C ARG A 98 5.43 -0.55 -15.18
N THR A 99 5.82 -1.57 -15.94
CA THR A 99 5.50 -1.73 -17.37
C THR A 99 4.40 -2.77 -17.61
N ASP A 100 3.96 -3.48 -16.57
CA ASP A 100 2.98 -4.56 -16.67
C ASP A 100 1.85 -4.33 -15.66
N HIS A 101 0.63 -4.20 -16.19
CA HIS A 101 -0.58 -3.87 -15.44
C HIS A 101 -0.92 -4.89 -14.35
N LYS A 102 -0.44 -6.14 -14.45
CA LYS A 102 -0.73 -7.19 -13.47
C LYS A 102 -0.24 -6.86 -12.05
N TRP A 103 0.71 -5.93 -11.91
CA TRP A 103 1.27 -5.48 -10.64
C TRP A 103 0.52 -4.30 -10.03
N HIS A 104 -0.41 -3.69 -10.76
CA HIS A 104 -1.10 -2.44 -10.38
C HIS A 104 -0.14 -1.35 -9.91
N VAL A 105 0.92 -1.13 -10.70
CA VAL A 105 1.88 -0.04 -10.49
C VAL A 105 1.94 0.80 -11.75
N ASN A 106 1.77 2.11 -11.59
CA ASN A 106 1.88 3.09 -12.66
C ASN A 106 3.36 3.27 -13.09
N GLY A 107 3.57 3.84 -14.28
CA GLY A 107 4.92 4.11 -14.81
C GLY A 107 5.80 4.98 -13.90
N ASN A 108 5.18 5.89 -13.13
CA ASN A 108 5.88 6.72 -12.13
C ASN A 108 6.22 5.99 -10.82
N GLY A 109 5.79 4.73 -10.67
CA GLY A 109 5.99 3.90 -9.49
C GLY A 109 4.92 4.06 -8.40
N SER A 110 3.86 4.87 -8.61
CA SER A 110 2.71 4.89 -7.70
C SER A 110 1.84 3.65 -7.89
N LEU A 111 1.06 3.28 -6.88
CA LEU A 111 0.07 2.23 -7.00
C LEU A 111 -1.12 2.69 -7.85
N CYS A 112 -1.65 1.79 -8.67
CA CYS A 112 -2.90 1.95 -9.40
C CYS A 112 -4.04 1.33 -8.55
N LEU A 113 -4.51 2.07 -7.55
CA LEU A 113 -5.48 1.56 -6.55
C LEU A 113 -6.94 1.88 -6.89
N LEU A 114 -7.13 2.75 -7.87
CA LEU A 114 -8.43 3.12 -8.39
C LEU A 114 -8.72 2.22 -9.59
N GLN A 115 -9.89 1.59 -9.59
CA GLN A 115 -10.30 0.68 -10.65
C GLN A 115 -10.55 1.45 -11.95
N ASP A 116 -11.07 2.66 -11.84
CA ASP A 116 -11.16 3.66 -12.90
C ASP A 116 -10.87 5.07 -12.36
N ASP A 117 -10.49 5.99 -13.26
CA ASP A 117 -10.24 7.40 -12.91
C ASP A 117 -11.51 8.10 -12.36
N ALA A 118 -12.70 7.55 -12.63
CA ALA A 118 -13.99 8.07 -12.20
C ALA A 118 -14.38 7.66 -10.77
N THR A 119 -13.65 6.72 -10.16
CA THR A 119 -13.94 6.18 -8.82
C THR A 119 -13.70 7.24 -7.75
N TRP A 120 -12.78 8.17 -8.00
CA TRP A 120 -12.53 9.29 -7.09
C TRP A 120 -13.45 10.47 -7.38
N ASN A 121 -14.41 10.69 -6.49
CA ASN A 121 -15.39 11.77 -6.60
C ASN A 121 -15.10 12.96 -5.67
N GLY A 122 -13.89 13.04 -5.12
CA GLY A 122 -13.46 14.04 -4.14
C GLY A 122 -14.11 13.94 -2.75
N ARG A 123 -15.02 12.99 -2.53
CA ARG A 123 -15.59 12.66 -1.21
C ARG A 123 -15.03 11.37 -0.61
N GLY A 124 -14.41 10.53 -1.45
CA GLY A 124 -13.76 9.27 -1.06
C GLY A 124 -12.75 9.46 0.07
N SER A 125 -12.55 8.42 0.87
CA SER A 125 -11.61 8.47 2.00
C SER A 125 -10.20 8.10 1.55
N VAL A 126 -9.18 8.74 2.12
CA VAL A 126 -7.80 8.26 1.96
C VAL A 126 -7.57 6.94 2.68
N LEU A 127 -8.41 6.59 3.67
CA LEU A 127 -8.37 5.28 4.32
C LEU A 127 -8.58 4.14 3.33
N ASP A 128 -9.54 4.28 2.43
CA ASP A 128 -9.84 3.27 1.42
C ASP A 128 -8.61 3.01 0.53
N LEU A 129 -7.86 4.06 0.20
CA LEU A 129 -6.61 3.95 -0.56
C LEU A 129 -5.50 3.28 0.26
N LEU A 130 -5.37 3.63 1.55
CA LEU A 130 -4.35 3.04 2.42
C LEU A 130 -4.64 1.55 2.71
N LEU A 131 -5.90 1.15 2.89
CA LEU A 131 -6.31 -0.24 3.00
C LEU A 131 -5.97 -1.02 1.74
N LYS A 132 -6.29 -0.47 0.56
CA LYS A 132 -5.90 -1.09 -0.72
C LYS A 132 -4.40 -1.19 -0.89
N ALA A 133 -3.63 -0.20 -0.44
CA ALA A 133 -2.17 -0.26 -0.46
C ALA A 133 -1.62 -1.38 0.46
N ALA A 134 -2.22 -1.59 1.64
CA ALA A 134 -1.88 -2.73 2.49
C ALA A 134 -2.22 -4.06 1.80
N GLY A 135 -3.36 -4.14 1.11
CA GLY A 135 -3.74 -5.31 0.32
C GLY A 135 -2.77 -5.61 -0.82
N TRP A 136 -2.34 -4.57 -1.53
CA TRP A 136 -1.33 -4.65 -2.58
C TRP A 136 -0.02 -5.31 -2.09
N ARG A 137 0.41 -5.04 -0.84
CA ARG A 137 1.62 -5.67 -0.27
C ARG A 137 1.49 -7.18 -0.12
N VAL A 138 0.30 -7.67 0.18
CA VAL A 138 0.01 -9.11 0.31
C VAL A 138 -0.01 -9.75 -1.08
N GLU A 139 -0.74 -9.17 -2.02
CA GLU A 139 -0.82 -9.68 -3.40
C GLU A 139 0.54 -9.61 -4.12
N TYR A 140 1.35 -8.58 -3.84
CA TYR A 140 2.73 -8.51 -4.33
C TYR A 140 3.54 -9.72 -3.90
N ALA A 141 3.41 -10.14 -2.65
CA ALA A 141 4.10 -11.33 -2.16
C ALA A 141 3.54 -12.62 -2.76
N LEU A 142 2.22 -12.73 -2.94
CA LEU A 142 1.59 -13.88 -3.59
C LEU A 142 2.07 -14.06 -5.04
N ILE A 143 2.19 -12.98 -5.82
CA ILE A 143 2.77 -13.04 -7.17
C ILE A 143 4.24 -13.45 -7.09
N LYS A 144 5.00 -12.89 -6.16
CA LYS A 144 6.43 -13.22 -5.99
C LYS A 144 6.66 -14.67 -5.55
N ALA A 145 5.72 -15.25 -4.82
CA ALA A 145 5.70 -16.67 -4.46
C ALA A 145 5.15 -17.57 -5.60
N GLY A 146 4.63 -16.98 -6.68
CA GLY A 146 4.09 -17.74 -7.83
C GLY A 146 2.71 -18.36 -7.59
N VAL A 147 1.99 -17.94 -6.54
CA VAL A 147 0.68 -18.50 -6.19
C VAL A 147 -0.46 -17.84 -6.97
N ILE A 148 -0.28 -16.58 -7.37
CA ILE A 148 -1.18 -15.88 -8.28
C ILE A 148 -0.39 -15.28 -9.44
N GLU A 149 -1.00 -15.18 -10.62
CA GLU A 149 -0.34 -14.66 -11.82
C GLU A 149 -0.47 -13.13 -11.95
N ALA A 150 -1.52 -12.55 -11.38
CA ALA A 150 -1.86 -11.12 -11.40
C ALA A 150 -2.60 -10.73 -10.12
N MET A 151 -2.52 -9.46 -9.71
CA MET A 151 -3.28 -8.99 -8.55
C MET A 151 -4.74 -8.75 -8.93
N THR A 152 -5.62 -8.92 -7.95
CA THR A 152 -7.05 -8.75 -8.13
C THR A 152 -7.42 -7.28 -8.41
N LEU A 153 -8.54 -7.09 -9.11
CA LEU A 153 -9.05 -5.74 -9.38
C LEU A 153 -9.69 -5.10 -8.14
N HIS A 154 -10.30 -5.92 -7.27
CA HIS A 154 -11.00 -5.46 -6.05
C HIS A 154 -10.09 -5.40 -4.82
N GLY A 155 -8.89 -5.98 -4.90
CA GLY A 155 -7.98 -6.13 -3.77
C GLY A 155 -8.49 -7.15 -2.75
N ILE A 156 -7.60 -7.60 -1.87
CA ILE A 156 -7.91 -8.52 -0.76
C ILE A 156 -8.68 -7.85 0.40
N VAL A 157 -9.01 -6.55 0.28
CA VAL A 157 -9.56 -5.75 1.38
C VAL A 157 -10.88 -6.35 1.89
N ASP A 158 -11.85 -6.54 0.99
CA ASP A 158 -13.20 -7.02 1.32
C ASP A 158 -13.45 -8.48 0.87
N ASP A 159 -12.47 -9.11 0.21
CA ASP A 159 -12.62 -10.45 -0.39
C ASP A 159 -11.69 -11.48 0.26
N ALA A 160 -12.28 -12.46 0.94
CA ALA A 160 -11.58 -13.56 1.60
C ALA A 160 -11.16 -14.70 0.66
N GLN A 161 -11.51 -14.64 -0.63
CA GLN A 161 -11.19 -15.71 -1.57
C GLN A 161 -9.69 -15.96 -1.69
N SER A 162 -8.84 -14.97 -1.46
CA SER A 162 -7.37 -15.13 -1.54
C SER A 162 -6.71 -15.55 -0.23
N ASP A 163 -7.44 -15.65 0.88
CA ASP A 163 -6.82 -15.93 2.20
C ASP A 163 -6.17 -17.30 2.26
N HIS A 164 -6.82 -18.31 1.69
CA HIS A 164 -6.28 -19.67 1.65
C HIS A 164 -4.98 -19.76 0.84
N LEU A 165 -4.79 -18.85 -0.13
CA LEU A 165 -3.58 -18.79 -0.94
C LEU A 165 -2.37 -18.28 -0.14
N ILE A 166 -2.60 -17.51 0.93
CA ILE A 166 -1.53 -17.05 1.84
C ILE A 166 -0.94 -18.25 2.59
N ALA A 167 -1.78 -19.17 3.05
CA ALA A 167 -1.33 -20.40 3.70
C ALA A 167 -0.53 -21.28 2.73
N VAL A 168 -1.05 -21.49 1.52
CA VAL A 168 -0.36 -22.25 0.46
C VAL A 168 1.01 -21.64 0.13
N ALA A 169 1.09 -20.31 0.03
CA ALA A 169 2.34 -19.61 -0.25
C ALA A 169 3.36 -19.79 0.89
N ALA A 170 2.91 -19.74 2.14
CA ALA A 170 3.77 -19.91 3.31
C ALA A 170 4.38 -21.32 3.36
N GLU A 171 3.57 -22.36 3.14
CA GLU A 171 4.02 -23.76 3.08
C GLU A 171 5.10 -23.95 2.01
N ALA A 172 4.88 -23.39 0.82
CA ALA A 172 5.84 -23.48 -0.29
C ALA A 172 7.19 -22.77 0.01
N ILE A 173 7.15 -21.66 0.75
CA ILE A 173 8.35 -20.93 1.18
C ILE A 173 9.15 -21.75 2.20
N GLU A 174 8.47 -22.32 3.18
CA GLU A 174 9.09 -23.16 4.22
C GLU A 174 9.72 -24.42 3.60
N ASP A 175 9.01 -25.12 2.72
CA ASP A 175 9.51 -26.29 2.00
C ASP A 175 10.77 -25.98 1.17
N SER A 176 10.80 -24.80 0.55
CA SER A 176 11.95 -24.34 -0.25
C SER A 176 13.16 -24.02 0.63
N GLY A 177 12.95 -23.39 1.79
CA GLY A 177 14.00 -23.10 2.77
C GLY A 177 14.63 -24.38 3.34
N ASP A 178 13.80 -25.36 3.68
CA ASP A 178 14.23 -26.66 4.18
C ASP A 178 15.06 -27.43 3.15
N GLN A 179 14.67 -27.38 1.88
CA GLN A 179 15.41 -28.01 0.79
C GLN A 179 16.77 -27.36 0.56
N GLN A 180 16.87 -26.03 0.66
CA GLN A 180 18.12 -25.31 0.53
C GLN A 180 19.08 -25.64 1.70
N ALA A 181 18.58 -25.61 2.94
CA ALA A 181 19.39 -25.94 4.12
C ALA A 181 19.94 -27.38 4.07
N LYS A 182 19.13 -28.35 3.61
CA LYS A 182 19.58 -29.75 3.43
C LYS A 182 20.66 -29.88 2.37
N ARG A 183 20.62 -29.09 1.28
CA ARG A 183 21.66 -29.09 0.24
C ARG A 183 22.98 -28.50 0.75
N GLU A 184 22.92 -27.43 1.54
CA GLU A 184 24.11 -26.79 2.11
C GLU A 184 24.81 -27.69 3.15
N LEU A 185 24.04 -28.44 3.95
CA LEU A 185 24.58 -29.41 4.91
C LEU A 185 25.08 -30.71 4.27
N GLY A 186 24.50 -31.13 3.14
CA GLY A 186 24.90 -32.35 2.43
C GLY A 186 26.07 -32.20 1.45
N GLY A 187 26.47 -30.96 1.12
CA GLY A 187 27.57 -30.66 0.18
C GLY A 187 28.96 -30.48 0.82
N ALA A 188 29.08 -30.64 2.14
CA ALA A 188 30.31 -30.39 2.90
C ALA A 188 31.10 -31.67 3.26
N SER A 189 31.06 -32.71 2.44
CA SER A 189 31.80 -33.98 2.64
C SER A 189 32.88 -34.20 1.59
#